data_AF-A0A0L8IQ21-F1
#
_entry.id   AF-A0A0L8IQ21-F1
#
_cell.length_a   1.000
_cell.length_b   1.000
_cell.length_c   1.000
_cell.angle_alpha   90.00
_cell.angle_beta   90.00
_cell.angle_gamma   90.00
#
_symmetry.space_group_name_H-M   'P 1'
#
loop_
_entity.id
_entity.type
_entity.pdbx_description
1 polymer ?
#
loop_
_entity_poly.entity_id
_entity_poly.type
_entity_poly.pdbx_seq_one_letter_code
_entity_poly.pdbx_strand_id
1 'polypeptide(L)'
;MEHFESRAATHDLGGQSRFICKPIDRQAQIPIDDFGRRVDALRIVLGGAKIVTVDELRRAVEGLSVGEYEGMGYYERWLHALCAIMIEKGVLTEEDLG
;
A
#
# COMPACT_ATOMS: atom_id res chain seq x y z
N MET A 1 -11.77 29.94 -10.60
CA MET A 1 -11.12 28.77 -11.22
C MET A 1 -11.65 27.58 -10.45
N GLU A 2 -12.60 26.84 -11.03
CA GLU A 2 -13.29 25.75 -10.34
C GLU A 2 -12.30 24.63 -10.01
N HIS A 3 -12.23 24.24 -8.74
CA HIS A 3 -11.52 23.06 -8.31
C HIS A 3 -12.29 21.84 -8.83
N PHE A 4 -11.75 21.19 -9.86
CA PHE A 4 -12.25 19.90 -10.31
C PHE A 4 -11.93 18.88 -9.21
N GLU A 5 -12.92 18.52 -8.39
CA GLU A 5 -12.76 17.39 -7.48
C GLU A 5 -12.65 16.11 -8.32
N SER A 6 -11.50 15.46 -8.24
CA SER A 6 -11.23 14.22 -8.96
C SER A 6 -12.18 13.12 -8.49
N ARG A 7 -12.90 12.50 -9.43
CA ARG A 7 -13.68 11.26 -9.20
C ARG A 7 -12.81 9.99 -9.17
N ALA A 8 -11.49 10.13 -9.35
CA ALA A 8 -10.57 9.00 -9.38
C ALA A 8 -10.32 8.45 -7.97
N ALA A 9 -10.06 7.14 -7.87
CA ALA A 9 -9.69 6.52 -6.60
C ALA A 9 -8.37 7.12 -6.08
N THR A 10 -8.16 7.09 -4.76
CA THR A 10 -7.03 7.76 -4.09
C THR A 10 -5.67 7.38 -4.66
N HIS A 11 -5.49 6.12 -5.06
CA HIS A 11 -4.23 5.61 -5.61
C HIS A 11 -3.97 6.05 -7.06
N ASP A 12 -5.00 6.51 -7.79
CA ASP A 12 -4.89 6.91 -9.19
C ASP A 12 -4.42 8.36 -9.27
N LEU A 13 -3.09 8.51 -9.17
CA LEU A 13 -2.43 9.81 -9.12
C LEU A 13 -2.13 10.39 -10.51
N GLY A 14 -2.49 9.67 -11.58
CA GLY A 14 -2.22 10.09 -12.96
C GLY A 14 -2.86 11.44 -13.28
N GLY A 15 -2.06 12.40 -13.77
CA GLY A 15 -2.56 13.71 -14.20
C GLY A 15 -2.98 14.66 -13.07
N GLN A 16 -2.76 14.31 -11.80
CA GLN A 16 -3.09 15.21 -10.70
C GLN A 16 -2.14 16.42 -10.66
N SER A 17 -2.70 17.62 -10.84
CA SER A 17 -1.94 18.89 -10.92
C SER A 17 -1.04 19.16 -9.73
N ARG A 18 -1.39 18.66 -8.54
CA ARG A 18 -0.58 18.78 -7.31
C ARG A 18 0.82 18.13 -7.43
N PHE A 19 0.98 17.15 -8.32
CA PHE A 19 2.24 16.42 -8.51
C PHE A 19 2.95 16.73 -9.83
N ILE A 20 2.29 17.39 -10.78
CA ILE A 20 2.87 17.72 -12.08
C ILE A 20 4.06 18.68 -11.92
N CYS A 21 5.15 18.40 -12.64
CA CYS A 21 6.37 19.23 -12.67
C CYS A 21 7.01 19.50 -11.29
N LYS A 22 6.73 18.66 -10.28
CA LYS A 22 7.45 18.71 -9.01
C LYS A 22 8.88 18.18 -9.19
N PRO A 23 9.89 18.80 -8.56
CA PRO A 23 11.25 18.30 -8.62
C PRO A 23 11.32 16.90 -7.99
N ILE A 24 12.03 15.99 -8.67
CA ILE A 24 12.37 14.69 -8.08
C ILE A 24 13.51 14.93 -7.09
N ASP A 25 13.33 14.50 -5.85
CA ASP A 25 14.43 14.44 -4.91
C ASP A 25 15.42 13.36 -5.34
N ARG A 26 16.61 13.79 -5.78
CA ARG A 26 17.70 12.91 -6.24
C ARG A 26 18.71 12.59 -5.12
N GLN A 27 18.57 13.25 -3.97
CA GLN A 27 19.43 13.09 -2.80
C GLN A 27 18.81 12.11 -1.79
N ALA A 28 17.49 11.90 -1.88
CA ALA A 28 16.75 10.85 -1.19
C ALA A 28 17.24 9.45 -1.58
N GLN A 29 18.39 9.02 -1.06
CA GLN A 29 18.62 7.62 -0.77
C GLN A 29 17.80 7.31 0.47
N ILE A 30 16.56 6.88 0.30
CA ILE A 30 15.77 6.32 1.39
C ILE A 30 16.05 4.82 1.37
N PRO A 31 17.08 4.32 2.10
CA PRO A 31 17.26 2.90 2.25
C PRO A 31 15.99 2.31 2.84
N ILE A 32 15.61 1.13 2.35
CA ILE A 32 14.57 0.34 3.00
C ILE A 32 15.07 0.09 4.43
N ASP A 33 14.31 0.52 5.42
CA ASP A 33 14.61 0.27 6.82
C ASP A 33 14.36 -1.21 7.16
N ASP A 34 14.69 -1.61 8.39
CA ASP A 34 14.52 -3.00 8.81
C ASP A 34 13.07 -3.45 8.86
N PHE A 35 12.14 -2.50 8.99
CA PHE A 35 10.71 -2.77 8.94
C PHE A 35 10.28 -3.09 7.51
N GLY A 36 10.57 -2.20 6.56
CA GLY A 36 10.26 -2.40 5.15
C GLY A 36 10.90 -3.65 4.57
N ARG A 37 12.14 -3.98 4.99
CA ARG A 37 12.80 -5.24 4.60
C ARG A 37 12.01 -6.47 5.07
N ARG A 38 11.47 -6.45 6.29
CA ARG A 38 10.66 -7.57 6.82
C ARG A 38 9.31 -7.67 6.10
N VAL A 39 8.65 -6.55 5.86
CA VAL A 39 7.37 -6.53 5.12
C VAL A 39 7.56 -7.05 3.69
N ASP A 40 8.62 -6.62 3.00
CA ASP A 40 8.94 -7.12 1.66
C ASP A 40 9.22 -8.63 1.67
N ALA A 41 9.99 -9.12 2.65
CA ALA A 41 10.23 -10.55 2.83
C ALA A 41 8.93 -11.34 3.06
N LEU A 42 8.00 -10.82 3.88
CA LEU A 42 6.68 -11.44 4.08
C LEU A 42 5.90 -11.52 2.76
N ARG A 43 5.88 -10.44 1.98
CA ARG A 43 5.23 -10.41 0.67
C ARG A 43 5.81 -11.49 -0.26
N ILE A 44 7.13 -11.69 -0.25
CA ILE A 44 7.79 -12.73 -1.05
C ILE A 44 7.40 -14.14 -0.57
N VAL A 45 7.46 -14.40 0.74
CA VAL A 45 7.12 -15.72 1.32
C VAL A 45 5.66 -16.08 1.06
N LEU A 46 4.73 -15.15 1.32
CA LEU A 46 3.30 -15.38 1.13
C LEU A 46 2.94 -15.55 -0.35
N GLY A 47 3.61 -14.81 -1.24
CA GLY A 47 3.49 -14.99 -2.69
C GLY A 47 4.03 -16.35 -3.16
N GLY A 48 5.19 -16.76 -2.67
CA GLY A 48 5.77 -18.08 -2.96
C GLY A 48 4.90 -19.24 -2.47
N ALA A 49 4.25 -19.07 -1.32
CA ALA A 49 3.26 -20.01 -0.78
C ALA A 49 1.89 -19.94 -1.49
N LYS A 50 1.69 -19.01 -2.43
CA LYS A 50 0.42 -18.74 -3.12
C LYS A 50 -0.73 -18.36 -2.18
N ILE A 51 -0.42 -17.82 -1.00
CA ILE A 51 -1.40 -17.31 -0.04
C ILE A 51 -1.88 -15.93 -0.46
N VAL A 52 -0.99 -15.09 -1.00
CA VAL A 52 -1.32 -13.74 -1.49
C VAL A 52 -0.82 -13.58 -2.93
N THR A 53 -1.69 -13.13 -3.82
CA THR A 53 -1.32 -12.75 -5.20
C THR A 53 -0.99 -11.26 -5.31
N VAL A 54 -0.35 -10.87 -6.42
CA VAL A 54 -0.07 -9.46 -6.69
C VAL A 54 -1.37 -8.67 -6.85
N ASP A 55 -2.35 -9.21 -7.56
CA ASP A 55 -3.63 -8.54 -7.81
C ASP A 55 -4.43 -8.34 -6.53
N GLU A 56 -4.42 -9.30 -5.61
CA GLU A 56 -5.05 -9.15 -4.30
C GLU A 56 -4.37 -8.06 -3.45
N LEU A 57 -3.03 -8.04 -3.41
CA LEU A 57 -2.29 -7.01 -2.71
C LEU A 57 -2.61 -5.62 -3.26
N ARG A 58 -2.69 -5.47 -4.59
CA ARG A 58 -3.09 -4.22 -5.24
C ARG A 58 -4.50 -3.83 -4.86
N ARG A 59 -5.48 -4.72 -5.03
CA ARG A 59 -6.88 -4.47 -4.65
C ARG A 59 -7.01 -3.97 -3.21
N ALA A 60 -6.34 -4.63 -2.27
CA ALA A 60 -6.41 -4.28 -0.86
C ALA A 60 -5.81 -2.89 -0.57
N VAL A 61 -4.65 -2.56 -1.15
CA VAL A 61 -4.04 -1.21 -1.01
C VAL A 61 -4.87 -0.13 -1.71
N GLU A 62 -5.42 -0.44 -2.88
CA GLU A 62 -6.22 0.48 -3.70
C GLU A 62 -7.61 0.75 -3.11
N GLY A 63 -8.09 -0.17 -2.26
CA GLY A 63 -9.35 -0.06 -1.51
C GLY A 63 -9.27 0.71 -0.18
N LEU A 64 -8.07 1.13 0.24
CA LEU A 64 -7.90 1.97 1.43
C LEU A 64 -8.66 3.30 1.27
N SER A 65 -9.24 3.78 2.37
CA SER A 65 -9.83 5.12 2.39
C SER A 65 -8.76 6.19 2.14
N VAL A 66 -9.18 7.40 1.78
CA VAL A 66 -8.25 8.53 1.56
C VAL A 66 -7.36 8.75 2.79
N GLY A 67 -7.95 8.74 3.99
CA GLY A 67 -7.23 8.96 5.24
C GLY A 67 -6.21 7.87 5.55
N GLU A 68 -6.54 6.61 5.29
CA GLU A 68 -5.60 5.49 5.48
C GLU A 68 -4.47 5.53 4.45
N TYR A 69 -4.80 5.78 3.18
CA TYR A 69 -3.82 5.77 2.11
C TYR A 69 -2.79 6.91 2.25
N GLU A 70 -3.25 8.11 2.61
CA GLU A 70 -2.39 9.28 2.81
C GLU A 70 -1.69 9.27 4.18
N GLY A 71 -2.30 8.62 5.18
CA GLY A 71 -1.77 8.55 6.55
C GLY A 71 -0.73 7.45 6.78
N MET A 72 -0.71 6.40 5.96
CA MET A 72 0.23 5.29 6.08
C MET A 72 1.44 5.42 5.16
N GLY A 73 2.60 5.01 5.66
CA GLY A 73 3.80 4.79 4.87
C GLY A 73 3.62 3.71 3.80
N TYR A 74 4.58 3.62 2.87
CA TYR A 74 4.52 2.66 1.76
C TYR A 74 4.44 1.20 2.24
N TYR A 75 5.36 0.81 3.12
CA TYR A 75 5.39 -0.57 3.67
C TYR A 75 4.29 -0.82 4.70
N GLU A 76 3.77 0.21 5.36
CA GLU A 76 2.62 0.06 6.28
C GLU A 76 1.35 -0.32 5.51
N ARG A 77 1.09 0.31 4.35
CA ARG A 77 -0.01 -0.08 3.46
C ARG A 77 0.11 -1.53 3.00
N TRP A 78 1.32 -1.98 2.69
CA TRP A 78 1.57 -3.37 2.35
C TRP A 78 1.28 -4.32 3.49
N LEU A 79 1.80 -4.05 4.69
CA LEU A 79 1.56 -4.90 5.85
C LEU A 79 0.07 -4.98 6.18
N HIS A 80 -0.63 -3.84 6.18
CA HIS A 80 -2.08 -3.78 6.38
C HIS A 80 -2.81 -4.66 5.36
N ALA A 81 -2.49 -4.51 4.07
CA ALA A 81 -3.11 -5.30 3.00
C ALA A 81 -2.81 -6.81 3.12
N LEU A 82 -1.58 -7.19 3.48
CA LEU A 82 -1.21 -8.59 3.71
C LEU A 82 -2.04 -9.20 4.85
N CYS A 83 -2.16 -8.50 5.99
CA CYS A 83 -2.98 -8.95 7.12
C CYS A 83 -4.45 -9.08 6.73
N ALA A 84 -5.02 -8.08 6.06
CA ALA A 84 -6.40 -8.10 5.60
C ALA A 84 -6.68 -9.31 4.69
N ILE A 85 -5.82 -9.58 3.71
CA ILE A 85 -5.98 -10.72 2.80
C ILE A 85 -5.86 -12.07 3.55
N MET A 86 -4.94 -12.17 4.51
CA MET A 86 -4.80 -13.39 5.31
C MET A 86 -6.02 -13.64 6.20
N ILE A 87 -6.64 -12.58 6.74
CA ILE A 87 -7.90 -12.66 7.48
C ILE A 87 -9.05 -13.04 6.55
N GLU A 88 -9.19 -12.37 5.39
CA GLU A 88 -10.20 -12.69 4.37
C GLU A 88 -10.17 -14.17 3.96
N LYS A 89 -8.97 -14.76 3.94
CA LYS A 89 -8.75 -16.17 3.57
C LYS A 89 -8.77 -17.14 4.75
N GLY A 90 -8.97 -16.65 5.97
CA GLY A 90 -9.01 -17.47 7.20
C GLY A 90 -7.65 -18.09 7.57
N VAL A 91 -6.55 -17.51 7.08
CA VAL A 91 -5.18 -17.90 7.48
C VAL A 91 -4.82 -17.31 8.85
N LEU A 92 -5.37 -16.13 9.15
CA LEU A 92 -5.30 -15.46 10.44
C LEU A 92 -6.71 -15.07 10.89
N THR A 93 -6.88 -14.83 12.19
CA THR A 93 -8.04 -14.09 12.72
C THR A 93 -7.62 -12.70 13.23
N GLU A 94 -8.58 -11.85 13.57
CA GLU A 94 -8.26 -10.55 14.19
C GLU A 94 -7.58 -10.71 15.55
N GLU A 95 -7.92 -11.76 16.30
CA GLU A 95 -7.31 -12.08 17.59
C GLU A 95 -5.83 -12.45 17.48
N ASP A 96 -5.39 -13.02 16.35
CA ASP A 96 -3.97 -13.36 16.13
C ASP A 96 -3.07 -12.10 16.01
N LEU A 97 -3.67 -10.93 15.78
CA LEU A 97 -2.96 -9.65 15.64
C LEU A 97 -2.86 -8.86 16.96
N GLY A 98 -3.45 -9.37 18.05
CA GLY A 98 -3.58 -8.70 19.36
C GLY A 98 -2.77 -9.32 20.48
#